data_AF-A0A8S1HSU2-F1
#
_entry.id   AF-A0A8S1HSU2-F1
#
_cell.length_a   1.000
_cell.length_b   1.000
_cell.length_c   1.000
_cell.angle_alpha   90.00
_cell.angle_beta   90.00
_cell.angle_gamma   90.00
#
_symmetry.space_group_name_H-M   'P 1'
#
loop_
_entity.id
_entity.type
_entity.pdbx_description
1 polymer ?
#
loop_
_entity_poly.entity_id
_entity_poly.type
_entity_poly.pdbx_seq_one_letter_code
_entity_poly.pdbx_strand_id
1 'polypeptide(L)'
;MLRYDPYRVAFEDVGGVELLMGALKKKINFQLQYQIIFAVWCMAFNPQIAERCTSCGLIQTLGDILLHSTTEKVIRIILATFVNILGKLEGEEKAEAARQMFHSKINRSLQFVSAKQYEDPDIQDDVRMLTTELSNCVV
;
A
#
# COMPACT_ATOMS: atom_id res chain seq x y z
N MET A 1 7.00 -16.38 8.43
CA MET A 1 6.23 -17.14 7.42
C MET A 1 6.14 -16.35 6.11
N LEU A 2 5.35 -15.28 6.00
CA LEU A 2 5.16 -14.50 4.74
C LEU A 2 6.39 -13.74 4.19
N ARG A 3 7.55 -13.86 4.84
CA ARG A 3 8.83 -13.34 4.33
C ARG A 3 9.45 -14.24 3.26
N TYR A 4 9.01 -15.51 3.17
CA TYR A 4 9.48 -16.44 2.15
C TYR A 4 8.37 -16.69 1.14
N ASP A 5 8.74 -16.69 -0.13
CA ASP A 5 7.80 -16.72 -1.24
C ASP A 5 6.87 -17.94 -1.27
N PRO A 6 7.33 -19.18 -0.99
CA PRO A 6 6.44 -20.35 -0.98
C PRO A 6 5.28 -20.23 0.00
N TYR A 7 5.50 -19.55 1.14
CA TYR A 7 4.43 -19.31 2.11
C TYR A 7 3.50 -18.16 1.71
N ARG A 8 3.94 -17.24 0.85
CA ARG A 8 3.07 -16.21 0.27
C ARG A 8 2.10 -16.85 -0.69
N VAL A 9 2.62 -17.66 -1.62
CA VAL A 9 1.80 -18.39 -2.59
C VAL A 9 0.81 -19.30 -1.87
N ALA A 10 1.27 -20.14 -0.95
CA ALA A 10 0.38 -21.04 -0.20
C ALA A 10 -0.68 -20.29 0.64
N PHE A 11 -0.37 -19.09 1.12
CA PHE A 11 -1.36 -18.26 1.82
C PHE A 11 -2.33 -17.58 0.85
N GLU A 12 -1.87 -17.21 -0.34
CA GLU A 12 -2.73 -16.66 -1.37
C GLU A 12 -3.65 -17.72 -1.99
N ASP A 13 -3.20 -18.97 -2.13
CA ASP A 13 -4.02 -20.09 -2.61
C ASP A 13 -5.28 -20.32 -1.76
N VAL A 14 -5.29 -19.85 -0.51
CA VAL A 14 -6.44 -19.88 0.40
C VAL A 14 -7.16 -18.52 0.53
N GLY A 15 -6.91 -17.58 -0.38
CA GLY A 15 -7.51 -16.23 -0.39
C GLY A 15 -6.90 -15.28 0.64
N GLY A 16 -5.58 -15.37 0.86
CA GLY A 16 -4.86 -14.64 1.90
C GLY A 16 -5.04 -13.12 1.82
N VAL A 17 -4.93 -12.53 0.62
CA VAL A 17 -5.14 -11.09 0.42
C VAL A 17 -6.57 -10.67 0.78
N GLU A 18 -7.59 -11.39 0.34
CA GLU A 18 -8.99 -11.08 0.65
C GLU A 18 -9.30 -11.21 2.15
N LEU A 19 -8.70 -12.19 2.82
CA LEU A 19 -8.83 -12.36 4.27
C LEU A 19 -8.23 -11.17 5.04
N LEU A 20 -7.03 -10.72 4.66
CA LEU A 20 -6.39 -9.54 5.25
C LEU A 20 -7.22 -8.28 4.99
N MET A 21 -7.74 -8.12 3.78
CA MET A 21 -8.65 -7.03 3.41
C MET A 21 -9.94 -7.02 4.22
N GLY A 22 -10.56 -8.18 4.40
CA GLY A 22 -11.74 -8.34 5.26
C GLY A 22 -11.47 -7.98 6.71
N ALA A 23 -10.25 -8.22 7.20
CA ALA A 23 -9.83 -7.82 8.54
C ALA A 23 -9.60 -6.30 8.66
N LEU A 24 -9.02 -5.64 7.64
CA LEU A 24 -8.81 -4.19 7.63
C LEU A 24 -10.11 -3.38 7.60
N LYS A 25 -11.16 -3.91 6.98
CA LYS A 25 -12.48 -3.25 6.92
C LYS A 25 -13.22 -3.25 8.25
N LYS A 26 -12.79 -4.04 9.24
CA LYS A 26 -13.38 -4.06 10.58
C LYS A 26 -12.87 -2.87 11.41
N LYS A 27 -13.62 -2.49 12.44
CA LYS A 27 -13.13 -1.52 13.43
C LYS A 27 -12.05 -2.19 14.29
N ILE A 28 -10.80 -1.89 13.97
CA ILE A 28 -9.61 -2.43 14.65
C ILE A 28 -8.72 -1.29 15.16
N ASN A 29 -7.90 -1.56 16.18
CA ASN A 29 -6.94 -0.57 16.69
C ASN A 29 -5.74 -0.39 15.74
N PHE A 30 -4.99 0.70 15.91
CA PHE A 30 -3.84 1.03 15.05
C PHE A 30 -2.75 -0.06 15.07
N GLN A 31 -2.63 -0.82 16.16
CA GLN A 31 -1.65 -1.89 16.26
C GLN A 31 -2.01 -3.05 15.32
N LEU A 32 -3.27 -3.47 15.31
CA LEU A 32 -3.76 -4.49 14.39
C LEU A 32 -3.75 -3.99 12.95
N GLN A 33 -4.11 -2.72 12.70
CA GLN A 33 -3.98 -2.12 11.36
C GLN A 33 -2.55 -2.25 10.86
N TYR A 34 -1.56 -1.82 11.65
CA TYR A 34 -0.15 -1.94 11.30
C TYR A 34 0.24 -3.39 10.98
N GLN A 35 -0.14 -4.37 11.82
CA GLN A 35 0.26 -5.76 11.62
C GLN A 35 -0.37 -6.37 10.35
N ILE A 36 -1.63 -6.03 10.05
CA ILE A 36 -2.31 -6.53 8.86
C ILE A 36 -1.72 -5.87 7.60
N ILE A 37 -1.48 -4.55 7.62
CA ILE A 37 -0.85 -3.86 6.49
C ILE A 37 0.59 -4.37 6.28
N PHE A 38 1.33 -4.64 7.35
CA PHE A 38 2.64 -5.27 7.27
C PHE A 38 2.60 -6.67 6.62
N ALA A 39 1.57 -7.46 6.93
CA ALA A 39 1.36 -8.75 6.26
C ALA A 39 1.09 -8.57 4.76
N VAL A 40 0.25 -7.61 4.38
CA VAL A 40 0.00 -7.25 2.98
C VAL A 40 1.28 -6.79 2.28
N TRP A 41 2.08 -5.93 2.93
CA TRP A 41 3.38 -5.50 2.41
C TRP A 41 4.31 -6.70 2.14
N CYS A 42 4.36 -7.67 3.04
CA CYS A 42 5.13 -8.91 2.85
C CYS A 42 4.62 -9.73 1.65
N MET A 43 3.30 -9.79 1.45
CA MET A 43 2.66 -10.51 0.35
C MET A 43 2.96 -9.87 -1.01
N ALA A 44 2.91 -8.54 -1.08
CA ALA A 44 3.11 -7.74 -2.30
C ALA A 44 4.55 -7.80 -2.85
N PHE A 45 5.50 -8.49 -2.20
CA PHE A 45 6.82 -8.74 -2.79
C PHE A 45 6.80 -9.77 -3.93
N ASN A 46 5.74 -10.57 -4.05
CA ASN A 46 5.50 -11.45 -5.18
C ASN A 46 4.70 -10.69 -6.26
N PRO A 47 5.16 -10.60 -7.52
CA PRO A 47 4.50 -9.82 -8.56
C PRO A 47 3.04 -10.22 -8.84
N GLN A 48 2.73 -11.52 -8.88
CA GLN A 48 1.37 -12.01 -9.13
C GLN A 48 0.42 -11.61 -7.99
N ILE A 49 0.91 -11.64 -6.75
CA ILE A 49 0.14 -11.22 -5.58
C ILE A 49 0.03 -9.68 -5.55
N ALA A 50 1.06 -8.94 -5.99
CA ALA A 50 1.00 -7.49 -6.10
C ALA A 50 -0.06 -7.05 -7.12
N GLU A 51 -0.16 -7.74 -8.25
CA GLU A 51 -1.21 -7.52 -9.25
C GLU A 51 -2.59 -7.78 -8.62
N ARG A 52 -2.75 -8.91 -7.92
CA ARG A 52 -3.99 -9.26 -7.21
C ARG A 52 -4.40 -8.20 -6.20
N CYS A 53 -3.45 -7.65 -5.44
CA CYS A 53 -3.68 -6.57 -4.50
C CYS A 53 -4.36 -5.34 -5.15
N THR A 54 -4.04 -5.02 -6.41
CA THR A 54 -4.69 -3.90 -7.11
C THR A 54 -6.16 -4.18 -7.41
N SER A 55 -6.49 -5.43 -7.75
CA SER A 55 -7.86 -5.83 -8.14
C SER A 55 -8.83 -5.98 -6.96
N CYS A 56 -8.35 -6.18 -5.73
CA CYS A 56 -9.19 -6.46 -4.55
C CYS A 56 -9.64 -5.22 -3.77
N GLY A 57 -9.33 -4.02 -4.27
CA GLY A 57 -9.66 -2.75 -3.63
C GLY A 57 -8.76 -2.38 -2.45
N LEU A 58 -7.57 -2.99 -2.36
CA LEU A 58 -6.57 -2.67 -1.33
C LEU A 58 -6.14 -1.21 -1.41
N ILE A 59 -5.87 -0.70 -2.60
CA ILE A 59 -5.37 0.67 -2.81
C ILE A 59 -6.31 1.69 -2.17
N GLN A 60 -7.62 1.56 -2.43
CA GLN A 60 -8.64 2.46 -1.90
C GLN A 60 -8.73 2.33 -0.37
N THR A 61 -8.70 1.11 0.16
CA THR A 61 -8.78 0.86 1.60
C THR A 61 -7.58 1.45 2.34
N LEU A 62 -6.36 1.27 1.81
CA LEU A 62 -5.15 1.85 2.39
C LEU A 62 -5.12 3.38 2.24
N GLY A 63 -5.62 3.92 1.12
CA GLY A 63 -5.75 5.36 0.90
C GLY A 63 -6.65 6.04 1.94
N ASP A 64 -7.80 5.42 2.25
CA ASP A 64 -8.72 5.90 3.29
C ASP A 64 -8.07 5.82 4.69
N ILE A 65 -7.37 4.74 5.01
CA ILE A 65 -6.64 4.62 6.30
C ILE A 65 -5.53 5.69 6.39
N LEU A 66 -4.77 5.90 5.32
CA LEU A 66 -3.69 6.88 5.26
C LEU A 66 -4.21 8.31 5.49
N LEU A 67 -5.35 8.65 4.90
CA LEU A 67 -5.96 9.98 5.03
C LEU A 67 -6.33 10.31 6.49
N HIS A 68 -6.72 9.31 7.27
CA HIS A 68 -7.19 9.51 8.65
C HIS A 68 -6.16 9.15 9.72
N SER A 69 -5.05 8.50 9.35
CA SER A 69 -4.04 8.07 10.30
C SER A 69 -3.19 9.23 10.78
N THR A 70 -3.01 9.33 12.10
CA THR A 70 -1.99 10.17 12.74
C THR A 70 -0.82 9.35 13.26
N THR A 71 -0.89 8.01 13.16
CA THR A 71 0.10 7.08 13.69
C THR A 71 1.21 6.87 12.67
N GLU A 72 2.39 7.39 12.94
CA GLU A 72 3.54 7.39 12.03
C GLU A 72 3.89 6.02 11.48
N LYS A 73 3.99 4.98 12.33
CA LYS A 73 4.27 3.62 11.86
C LYS A 73 3.21 3.05 10.91
N VAL A 74 1.95 3.47 11.03
CA VAL A 74 0.87 3.07 10.12
C VAL A 74 1.02 3.82 8.79
N ILE A 75 1.33 5.11 8.84
CA ILE A 75 1.62 5.91 7.64
C ILE A 75 2.80 5.30 6.87
N ARG A 76 3.92 5.06 7.55
CA ARG A 76 5.14 4.47 6.99
C ARG A 76 4.88 3.15 6.27
N ILE A 77 4.17 2.21 6.92
CA ILE A 77 3.92 0.90 6.30
C ILE A 77 2.97 0.99 5.11
N ILE A 78 2.00 1.92 5.11
CA ILE A 78 1.12 2.13 3.95
C ILE A 78 1.91 2.67 2.75
N LEU A 79 2.74 3.69 2.97
CA LEU A 79 3.57 4.28 1.91
C LEU A 79 4.53 3.24 1.32
N ALA A 80 5.23 2.49 2.17
CA ALA A 80 6.09 1.39 1.75
C ALA A 80 5.33 0.29 1.00
N THR A 81 4.04 0.07 1.31
CA THR A 81 3.17 -0.87 0.56
C THR A 81 2.87 -0.37 -0.84
N PHE A 82 2.54 0.90 -1.00
CA PHE A 82 2.31 1.49 -2.33
C PHE A 82 3.58 1.47 -3.18
N VAL A 83 4.71 1.88 -2.61
CA VAL A 83 6.02 1.82 -3.29
C VAL A 83 6.36 0.39 -3.71
N ASN A 84 6.17 -0.59 -2.81
CA ASN A 84 6.44 -1.99 -3.12
C ASN A 84 5.56 -2.49 -4.27
N ILE A 85 4.25 -2.24 -4.24
CA ILE A 85 3.34 -2.65 -5.33
C ILE A 85 3.77 -2.05 -6.65
N LEU A 86 3.98 -0.73 -6.72
CA LEU A 86 4.41 -0.06 -7.95
C LEU A 86 5.79 -0.53 -8.44
N GLY A 87 6.69 -0.92 -7.53
CA GLY A 87 8.01 -1.46 -7.86
C GLY A 87 8.00 -2.92 -8.30
N LYS A 88 6.87 -3.65 -8.13
CA LYS A 88 6.72 -5.05 -8.57
C LYS A 88 5.92 -5.22 -9.85
N LEU A 89 5.14 -4.22 -10.23
CA LEU A 89 4.36 -4.22 -11.45
C LEU A 89 5.13 -3.56 -12.60
N GLU A 90 4.83 -3.97 -13.83
CA GLU A 90 5.41 -3.40 -15.05
C GLU A 90 4.30 -3.09 -16.08
N GLY A 91 4.62 -2.29 -17.09
CA GLY A 91 3.72 -2.01 -18.21
C GLY A 91 2.36 -1.43 -17.80
N GLU A 92 1.29 -2.02 -18.34
CA GLU A 92 -0.09 -1.54 -18.16
C GLU A 92 -0.59 -1.72 -16.71
N GLU A 93 -0.19 -2.80 -16.03
CA GLU A 93 -0.57 -3.08 -14.65
C GLU A 93 -0.05 -2.00 -13.69
N LYS A 94 1.22 -1.60 -13.86
CA LYS A 94 1.81 -0.50 -13.07
C LYS A 94 1.07 0.80 -13.31
N ALA A 95 0.78 1.11 -14.58
CA ALA A 95 0.08 2.33 -14.96
C ALA A 95 -1.36 2.36 -14.38
N GLU A 96 -2.06 1.24 -14.38
CA GLU A 96 -3.38 1.11 -13.78
C GLU A 96 -3.34 1.25 -12.26
N ALA A 97 -2.40 0.58 -11.59
CA ALA A 97 -2.19 0.72 -10.15
C ALA A 97 -1.92 2.18 -9.74
N ALA A 98 -1.06 2.87 -10.49
CA ALA A 98 -0.75 4.28 -10.27
C ALA A 98 -1.98 5.18 -10.51
N ARG A 99 -2.78 4.93 -11.56
CA ARG A 99 -4.06 5.63 -11.79
C ARG A 99 -5.05 5.41 -10.65
N GLN A 100 -5.18 4.20 -10.14
CA GLN A 100 -6.04 3.92 -8.98
C GLN A 100 -5.55 4.65 -7.73
N MET A 101 -4.24 4.70 -7.51
CA MET A 101 -3.66 5.47 -6.42
C MET A 101 -3.93 6.97 -6.57
N PHE A 102 -3.79 7.51 -7.79
CA PHE A 102 -4.07 8.92 -8.09
C PHE A 102 -5.53 9.30 -7.74
N HIS A 103 -6.49 8.46 -8.14
CA HIS A 103 -7.92 8.71 -7.92
C HIS A 103 -8.40 8.46 -6.48
N SER A 104 -7.72 7.61 -5.70
CA SER A 104 -8.16 7.19 -4.36
C SER A 104 -7.85 8.20 -3.24
N LYS A 105 -7.76 9.49 -3.57
CA LYS A 105 -7.42 10.58 -2.63
C LYS A 105 -6.02 10.48 -2.02
N ILE A 106 -5.17 9.55 -2.48
CA ILE A 106 -3.80 9.38 -1.96
C ILE A 106 -2.96 10.64 -2.19
N ASN A 107 -3.13 11.34 -3.31
CA ASN A 107 -2.45 12.62 -3.54
C ASN A 107 -2.68 13.64 -2.42
N ARG A 108 -3.93 13.73 -1.92
CA ARG A 108 -4.25 14.63 -0.82
C ARG A 108 -3.55 14.19 0.47
N SER A 109 -3.53 12.88 0.72
CA SER A 109 -2.80 12.31 1.86
C SER A 109 -1.28 12.56 1.76
N LEU A 110 -0.68 12.41 0.58
CA LEU A 110 0.74 12.69 0.34
C LEU A 110 1.08 14.17 0.61
N GLN A 111 0.23 15.11 0.19
CA GLN A 111 0.39 16.53 0.51
C GLN A 111 0.34 16.78 2.02
N PHE A 112 -0.58 16.15 2.75
CA PHE A 112 -0.65 16.27 4.21
C PHE A 112 0.58 15.66 4.91
N VAL A 113 1.06 14.50 4.46
CA VAL A 113 2.25 13.87 5.01
C VAL A 113 3.49 14.72 4.74
N SER A 114 3.63 15.26 3.52
CA SER A 114 4.72 16.16 3.15
C SER A 114 4.71 17.46 3.98
N ALA A 115 3.54 18.07 4.17
CA ALA A 115 3.40 19.29 4.96
C ALA A 115 3.75 19.10 6.45
N LYS A 116 3.56 17.90 6.99
CA LYS A 116 3.91 17.58 8.38
C LYS A 116 5.41 17.43 8.63
N GLN A 117 6.23 17.26 7.60
CA GLN A 117 7.69 17.13 7.70
C GLN A 117 8.13 16.09 8.75
N TYR A 118 7.71 14.84 8.57
CA TYR A 118 8.18 13.72 9.41
C TYR A 118 9.72 13.60 9.36
N GLU A 119 10.35 13.32 10.50
CA GLU A 119 11.81 13.13 10.61
C GLU A 119 12.28 11.81 9.99
N ASP A 120 11.39 10.82 9.85
CA ASP A 120 11.68 9.52 9.26
C ASP A 120 12.05 9.65 7.77
N PRO A 121 13.29 9.32 7.37
CA PRO A 121 13.73 9.44 5.99
C PRO A 121 12.98 8.49 5.04
N ASP A 122 12.55 7.32 5.50
CA ASP A 122 11.79 6.36 4.68
C ASP A 122 10.46 6.99 4.24
N ILE A 123 9.79 7.71 5.14
CA ILE A 123 8.54 8.42 4.83
C ILE A 123 8.78 9.50 3.78
N GLN A 124 9.85 10.27 3.92
CA GLN A 124 10.17 11.34 2.97
C GLN A 124 10.48 10.78 1.57
N ASP A 125 11.25 9.69 1.51
CA ASP A 125 11.62 9.02 0.27
C ASP A 125 10.41 8.40 -0.43
N ASP A 126 9.57 7.67 0.32
CA ASP A 126 8.37 7.06 -0.24
C ASP A 126 7.38 8.13 -0.74
N VAL A 127 7.19 9.23 -0.01
CA VAL A 127 6.33 10.35 -0.46
C VAL A 127 6.86 10.97 -1.74
N ARG A 128 8.19 11.19 -1.85
CA ARG A 128 8.82 11.73 -3.06
C ARG A 128 8.65 10.80 -4.25
N MET A 129 8.90 9.51 -4.05
CA MET A 129 8.76 8.50 -5.10
C MET A 129 7.31 8.42 -5.58
N LEU A 130 6.36 8.28 -4.66
CA LEU A 130 4.93 8.18 -5.00
C LEU A 130 4.44 9.46 -5.69
N THR A 131 4.81 10.64 -5.20
CA THR A 131 4.40 11.91 -5.84
C THR A 131 4.92 12.00 -7.28
N THR A 132 6.15 11.54 -7.52
CA THR A 132 6.76 11.53 -8.86
C THR A 132 6.04 10.56 -9.79
N GLU A 133 5.86 9.31 -9.37
CA GLU A 133 5.20 8.27 -10.15
C GLU A 133 3.75 8.62 -10.47
N LEU A 134 3.01 9.16 -9.50
CA LEU A 134 1.61 9.56 -9.69
C LEU A 134 1.47 10.79 -10.60
N SER A 135 2.43 11.71 -10.60
CA SER A 135 2.42 12.88 -11.49
C SER A 135 2.65 12.49 -12.95
N ASN A 136 3.47 11.46 -13.20
CA ASN A 136 3.71 10.93 -14.54
C ASN A 136 2.44 10.30 -15.17
N CYS A 137 1.45 9.93 -14.35
CA CYS A 137 0.19 9.36 -14.83
C CYS A 137 -0.84 10.40 -15.31
N VAL A 138 -0.57 11.70 -15.10
CA VAL A 138 -1.48 12.81 -15.46
C VAL A 138 -1.23 13.33 -16.88
N VAL A 139 -0.15 12.89 -17.53
CA VAL A 139 0.28 13.34 -18.86
C VAL A 139 -0.17 12.37 -19.95
#